data_AF-A0AAX3FH02-F1
#
_entry.id   AF-A0AAX3FH02-F1
#
_cell.length_a   1.000
_cell.length_b   1.000
_cell.length_c   1.000
_cell.angle_alpha   90.00
_cell.angle_beta   90.00
_cell.angle_gamma   90.00
#
_symmetry.space_group_name_H-M   'P 1'
#
loop_
_entity.id
_entity.type
_entity.pdbx_description
1 polymer ?
#
loop_
_entity_poly.entity_id
_entity_poly.type
_entity_poly.pdbx_seq_one_letter_code
_entity_poly.pdbx_strand_id
1 'polypeptide(L)'
;MKIIPIPHIKRFIQDESGVYAVMGGLLALPIVALMFVSLESAGIIQDKARLSDSLEQAVLSLSAENNSGRKKNDYRLSDTDAENGHFHPESKIGKRDLEIAESFVMTYLPQTAASKMSLTPICETKEKTNSKGHTSSAETTCTVSGTIQHKSWFPLKVGNTEVIPAEVKVASASKAFKKNIVSIPIDLMVVADLSGSMDFNLAGQQTYAYNKNESKISILKEVLNELAMNSLFSQESNDKNRIAVSPFALGAEYSATECTLPFVFNDNPRTISYTDRFGKKTTRNTQDIIKEYLTTPGSSNSKLSRAVFTQSLATQIDVTKTLSSIGSPDKVGLKFLKNAYCLGEKNRNHHKWFTQGEQGEFSTFVNQLEAVGSTFAGSGLLAAADKMLKEKGRSKELGEETKRVLLVLSDGNDELRAEDSGVPFKNYSRLTEDLILGYQEETLASSTEQTFYDSNPYSRIGSYSGKSDIILNDGRKQLSDKFQMCNIIRDKLNELNDDKNTSIVFVEFGYQSKSADAWKKCVGNENYHSATNRETLLNSFKQAIGHTDDVGHSIN
;
A
#
# COMPACT_ATOMS: atom_id res chain seq x y z
N MET A 1 -62.83 11.18 74.01
CA MET A 1 -62.59 10.34 75.21
C MET A 1 -61.09 10.32 75.48
N LYS A 2 -60.70 10.36 76.75
CA LYS A 2 -59.35 10.60 77.32
C LYS A 2 -58.17 9.98 76.55
N ILE A 3 -57.11 10.79 76.37
CA ILE A 3 -55.75 10.32 76.07
C ILE A 3 -55.24 9.56 77.30
N ILE A 4 -54.97 8.27 77.15
CA ILE A 4 -54.32 7.42 78.17
C ILE A 4 -52.82 7.38 77.82
N PRO A 5 -51.90 7.68 78.75
CA PRO A 5 -50.47 7.55 78.48
C PRO A 5 -50.09 6.07 78.59
N ILE A 6 -49.63 5.47 77.50
CA ILE A 6 -49.24 4.05 77.45
C ILE A 6 -47.79 3.92 77.98
N PRO A 7 -47.55 3.24 79.12
CA PRO A 7 -46.21 3.10 79.72
C PRO A 7 -45.25 2.22 78.89
N HIS A 8 -45.76 1.54 77.87
CA HIS A 8 -45.01 0.58 77.05
C HIS A 8 -44.00 1.22 76.10
N ILE A 9 -44.18 2.48 75.70
CA ILE A 9 -43.23 3.17 74.81
C ILE A 9 -41.89 3.42 75.51
N LYS A 10 -41.91 3.74 76.82
CA LYS A 10 -40.67 3.92 77.61
C LYS A 10 -39.87 2.62 77.75
N ARG A 11 -40.56 1.46 77.79
CA ARG A 11 -39.92 0.14 77.87
C ARG A 11 -39.37 -0.32 76.51
N PHE A 12 -40.04 0.03 75.41
CA PHE A 12 -39.56 -0.23 74.04
C PHE A 12 -38.29 0.58 73.69
N ILE A 13 -38.15 1.80 74.22
CA ILE A 13 -36.96 2.64 74.02
C ILE A 13 -35.74 2.14 74.82
N GLN A 14 -35.94 1.36 75.89
CA GLN A 14 -34.84 0.82 76.72
C GLN A 14 -34.35 -0.57 76.30
N ASP A 15 -35.06 -1.25 75.40
CA ASP A 15 -34.74 -2.61 74.96
C ASP A 15 -34.10 -2.55 73.55
N GLU A 16 -32.77 -2.40 73.49
CA GLU A 16 -32.01 -2.26 72.24
C GLU A 16 -32.03 -3.53 71.35
N SER A 17 -32.57 -4.64 71.87
CA SER A 17 -32.60 -5.94 71.19
C SER A 17 -33.54 -6.01 69.97
N GLY A 18 -34.46 -5.05 69.81
CA GLY A 18 -35.39 -4.96 68.67
C GLY A 18 -35.09 -3.86 67.64
N VAL A 19 -34.29 -2.85 68.00
CA VAL A 19 -34.03 -1.68 67.14
C VAL A 19 -33.28 -2.08 65.88
N TYR A 20 -32.31 -2.99 65.99
CA TYR A 20 -31.57 -3.52 64.84
C TYR A 20 -32.44 -4.34 63.89
N ALA A 21 -33.45 -5.05 64.40
CA ALA A 21 -34.38 -5.80 63.56
C ALA A 21 -35.34 -4.86 62.81
N VAL A 22 -35.84 -3.82 63.47
CA VAL A 22 -36.71 -2.80 62.85
C VAL A 22 -35.94 -1.97 61.82
N MET A 23 -34.73 -1.50 62.16
CA MET A 23 -33.84 -0.81 61.22
C MET A 23 -33.42 -1.72 60.06
N GLY A 24 -33.12 -2.99 60.33
CA GLY A 24 -32.79 -3.98 59.32
C GLY A 24 -33.94 -4.20 58.34
N GLY A 25 -35.18 -4.34 58.82
CA GLY A 25 -36.37 -4.44 57.97
C GLY A 25 -36.64 -3.18 57.14
N LEU A 26 -36.47 -2.00 57.75
CA LEU A 26 -36.63 -0.70 57.07
C LEU A 26 -35.55 -0.44 56.02
N LEU A 27 -34.31 -0.91 56.22
CA LEU A 27 -33.20 -0.77 55.28
C LEU A 27 -33.17 -1.88 54.20
N ALA A 28 -33.70 -3.07 54.49
CA ALA A 28 -33.75 -4.16 53.52
C ALA A 28 -34.59 -3.80 52.28
N LEU A 29 -35.74 -3.16 52.48
CA LEU A 29 -36.63 -2.70 51.41
C LEU A 29 -35.95 -1.79 50.38
N PRO A 30 -35.33 -0.65 50.78
CA PRO A 30 -34.65 0.23 49.83
C PRO A 30 -33.43 -0.42 49.17
N ILE A 31 -32.69 -1.29 49.87
CA ILE A 31 -31.55 -2.01 49.29
C ILE A 31 -32.01 -2.97 48.19
N VAL A 32 -33.06 -3.76 48.44
CA VAL A 32 -33.62 -4.69 47.46
C VAL A 32 -34.23 -3.94 46.27
N ALA A 33 -34.93 -2.82 46.51
CA ALA A 33 -35.43 -1.96 45.44
C ALA A 33 -34.29 -1.41 44.55
N LEU A 34 -33.18 -0.98 45.17
CA LEU A 34 -32.02 -0.48 44.44
C LEU A 34 -31.34 -1.59 43.62
N MET A 35 -31.28 -2.82 44.14
CA MET A 35 -30.80 -3.99 43.38
C MET A 35 -31.67 -4.26 42.15
N PHE A 36 -33.01 -4.24 42.28
CA PHE A 36 -33.91 -4.45 41.14
C PHE A 36 -33.74 -3.37 40.08
N VAL A 37 -33.68 -2.09 40.47
CA VAL A 37 -33.42 -0.99 39.54
C VAL A 37 -32.06 -1.12 38.86
N SER A 38 -31.04 -1.58 39.60
CA SER A 38 -29.69 -1.78 39.05
C SER A 38 -29.66 -2.93 38.03
N LEU A 39 -30.34 -4.03 38.30
CA LEU A 39 -30.45 -5.17 37.37
C LEU A 39 -31.23 -4.78 36.11
N GLU A 40 -32.33 -4.04 36.27
CA GLU A 40 -33.15 -3.58 35.16
C GLU A 40 -32.38 -2.61 34.26
N SER A 41 -31.69 -1.63 34.85
CA SER A 41 -30.87 -0.69 34.09
C SER A 41 -29.70 -1.38 33.37
N ALA A 42 -29.06 -2.37 34.00
CA ALA A 42 -28.06 -3.20 33.34
C ALA A 42 -28.64 -3.98 32.15
N GLY A 43 -29.83 -4.56 32.29
CA GLY A 43 -30.54 -5.27 31.21
C GLY A 43 -30.84 -4.38 30.01
N ILE A 44 -31.37 -3.18 30.26
CA ILE A 44 -31.65 -2.19 29.21
C ILE A 44 -30.36 -1.76 28.48
N ILE A 45 -29.28 -1.50 29.24
CA ILE A 45 -27.99 -1.12 28.66
C ILE A 45 -27.41 -2.27 27.82
N GLN A 46 -27.54 -3.51 28.29
CA GLN A 46 -27.07 -4.68 27.56
C GLN A 46 -27.84 -4.91 26.25
N ASP A 47 -29.17 -4.79 26.27
CA ASP A 47 -29.98 -4.92 25.06
C ASP A 47 -29.71 -3.76 24.09
N LYS A 48 -29.43 -2.56 24.59
CA LYS A 48 -28.98 -1.44 23.75
C LYS A 48 -27.63 -1.72 23.08
N ALA A 49 -26.67 -2.26 23.83
CA ALA A 49 -25.35 -2.61 23.28
C ALA A 49 -25.47 -3.71 22.21
N ARG A 50 -26.21 -4.78 22.49
CA ARG A 50 -26.48 -5.86 21.53
C ARG A 50 -27.21 -5.37 20.29
N LEU A 51 -28.19 -4.48 20.45
CA LEU A 51 -28.85 -3.84 19.31
C LEU A 51 -27.82 -3.08 18.48
N SER A 52 -26.96 -2.27 19.10
CA SER A 52 -25.91 -1.53 18.42
C SER A 52 -24.98 -2.45 17.60
N ASP A 53 -24.44 -3.50 18.22
CA ASP A 53 -23.55 -4.46 17.55
C ASP A 53 -24.25 -5.17 16.38
N SER A 54 -25.53 -5.54 16.57
CA SER A 54 -26.32 -6.18 15.52
C SER A 54 -26.56 -5.25 14.33
N LEU A 55 -26.77 -3.96 14.58
CA LEU A 55 -26.96 -2.96 13.55
C LEU A 55 -25.67 -2.69 12.79
N GLU A 56 -24.50 -2.72 13.44
CA GLU A 56 -23.19 -2.65 12.77
C GLU A 56 -23.01 -3.78 11.75
N GLN A 57 -23.30 -5.02 12.16
CA GLN A 57 -23.21 -6.17 11.26
C GLN A 57 -24.23 -6.09 10.12
N ALA A 58 -25.44 -5.60 10.43
CA ALA A 58 -26.47 -5.37 9.42
C ALA A 58 -26.04 -4.34 8.38
N VAL A 59 -25.51 -3.16 8.77
CA VAL A 59 -25.08 -2.13 7.80
C VAL A 59 -23.92 -2.60 6.94
N LEU A 60 -23.01 -3.42 7.48
CA LEU A 60 -21.92 -4.04 6.71
C LEU A 60 -22.47 -4.99 5.65
N SER A 61 -23.38 -5.88 6.03
CA SER A 61 -24.01 -6.82 5.09
C SER A 61 -24.84 -6.10 4.03
N LEU A 62 -25.58 -5.06 4.40
CA LEU A 62 -26.34 -4.22 3.47
C LEU A 62 -25.43 -3.50 2.48
N SER A 63 -24.29 -2.97 2.95
CA SER A 63 -23.30 -2.31 2.08
C SER A 63 -22.63 -3.29 1.11
N ALA A 64 -22.50 -4.55 1.49
CA ALA A 64 -21.99 -5.61 0.63
C ALA A 64 -23.02 -6.02 -0.43
N GLU A 65 -24.29 -6.19 -0.02
CA GLU A 65 -25.40 -6.61 -0.89
C GLU A 65 -25.78 -5.51 -1.90
N ASN A 66 -25.75 -4.25 -1.46
CA ASN A 66 -25.98 -3.01 -2.21
C ASN A 66 -27.16 -3.09 -3.21
N ASN A 67 -28.33 -3.54 -2.75
CA ASN A 67 -29.48 -3.80 -3.63
C ASN A 67 -29.94 -2.58 -4.43
N SER A 68 -29.87 -1.36 -3.85
CA SER A 68 -30.26 -0.11 -4.52
C SER A 68 -29.28 0.34 -5.62
N GLY A 69 -28.01 -0.04 -5.52
CA GLY A 69 -26.93 0.38 -6.43
C GLY A 69 -26.41 -0.68 -7.41
N ARG A 70 -27.07 -1.84 -7.55
CA ARG A 70 -26.61 -2.92 -8.47
C ARG A 70 -26.61 -2.49 -9.94
N LYS A 71 -25.62 -2.93 -10.71
CA LYS A 71 -25.54 -2.67 -12.17
C LYS A 71 -26.56 -3.53 -12.92
N LYS A 72 -26.97 -3.10 -14.13
CA LYS A 72 -27.93 -3.85 -14.98
C LYS A 72 -27.48 -5.28 -15.35
N ASN A 73 -26.18 -5.54 -15.29
CA ASN A 73 -25.59 -6.82 -15.66
C ASN A 73 -25.53 -7.79 -14.45
N ASP A 74 -25.80 -7.30 -13.24
CA ASP A 74 -25.96 -8.13 -12.05
C ASP A 74 -27.39 -8.61 -11.88
N TYR A 75 -27.59 -9.63 -11.04
CA TYR A 75 -28.91 -10.02 -10.56
C TYR A 75 -29.55 -8.86 -9.76
N ARG A 76 -30.27 -7.98 -10.47
CA ARG A 76 -31.09 -6.92 -9.88
C ARG A 76 -32.45 -7.46 -9.48
N LEU A 77 -32.88 -7.07 -8.29
CA LEU A 77 -34.30 -7.07 -7.95
C LEU A 77 -34.96 -6.02 -8.87
N SER A 78 -35.97 -6.43 -9.64
CA SER A 78 -36.84 -5.64 -10.56
C SER A 78 -36.42 -4.20 -10.89
N ASP A 79 -36.24 -3.88 -12.17
CA ASP A 79 -35.87 -2.53 -12.67
C ASP A 79 -36.83 -1.38 -12.25
N THR A 80 -38.01 -1.70 -11.73
CA THR A 80 -39.02 -0.74 -11.24
C THR A 80 -38.79 -0.23 -9.82
N ASP A 81 -37.92 -0.87 -9.05
CA ASP A 81 -37.85 -0.69 -7.59
C ASP A 81 -36.66 0.19 -7.20
N ALA A 82 -36.58 1.42 -7.71
CA ALA A 82 -35.49 2.34 -7.36
C ALA A 82 -35.73 2.99 -5.98
N GLU A 83 -35.01 2.51 -4.96
CA GLU A 83 -35.09 3.01 -3.58
C GLU A 83 -33.85 3.81 -3.13
N ASN A 84 -33.15 4.43 -4.08
CA ASN A 84 -31.89 5.09 -3.74
C ASN A 84 -32.10 6.21 -2.69
N GLY A 85 -31.57 6.01 -1.49
CA GLY A 85 -31.69 6.97 -0.37
C GLY A 85 -33.03 7.00 0.35
N HIS A 86 -33.99 6.11 0.03
CA HIS A 86 -35.30 6.04 0.67
C HIS A 86 -35.67 4.61 1.04
N PHE A 87 -36.29 4.40 2.20
CA PHE A 87 -36.81 3.09 2.58
C PHE A 87 -38.29 2.98 2.18
N HIS A 88 -38.65 2.10 1.25
CA HIS A 88 -40.04 1.70 1.07
C HIS A 88 -40.24 0.21 1.41
N PRO A 89 -40.95 -0.10 2.52
CA PRO A 89 -41.10 -1.47 3.00
C PRO A 89 -41.90 -2.38 2.06
N GLU A 90 -42.57 -1.82 1.06
CA GLU A 90 -43.38 -2.58 0.10
C GLU A 90 -42.63 -3.02 -1.15
N SER A 91 -41.48 -2.39 -1.47
CA SER A 91 -40.68 -2.79 -2.63
C SER A 91 -39.94 -4.10 -2.36
N LYS A 92 -39.45 -4.74 -3.43
CA LYS A 92 -38.61 -5.93 -3.27
C LYS A 92 -37.27 -5.62 -2.61
N ILE A 93 -36.71 -4.43 -2.87
CA ILE A 93 -35.45 -3.97 -2.25
C ILE A 93 -35.66 -3.75 -0.75
N GLY A 94 -36.67 -2.97 -0.37
CA GLY A 94 -36.98 -2.69 1.04
C GLY A 94 -37.31 -3.96 1.83
N LYS A 95 -38.03 -4.92 1.23
CA LYS A 95 -38.29 -6.24 1.84
C LYS A 95 -37.01 -7.03 2.08
N ARG A 96 -36.10 -7.05 1.10
CA ARG A 96 -34.82 -7.76 1.19
C ARG A 96 -33.88 -7.12 2.21
N ASP A 97 -33.76 -5.80 2.19
CA ASP A 97 -32.89 -5.07 3.11
C ASP A 97 -33.43 -5.15 4.56
N LEU A 98 -34.76 -5.14 4.73
CA LEU A 98 -35.40 -5.38 6.02
C LEU A 98 -35.15 -6.81 6.52
N GLU A 99 -35.28 -7.82 5.66
CA GLU A 99 -35.00 -9.22 6.01
C GLU A 99 -33.55 -9.42 6.50
N ILE A 100 -32.58 -8.80 5.81
CA ILE A 100 -31.17 -8.82 6.23
C ILE A 100 -31.02 -8.19 7.62
N ALA A 101 -31.56 -6.99 7.82
CA ALA A 101 -31.45 -6.28 9.10
C ALA A 101 -32.14 -7.04 10.26
N GLU A 102 -33.35 -7.56 10.03
CA GLU A 102 -34.09 -8.36 11.01
C GLU A 102 -33.32 -9.63 11.41
N SER A 103 -32.71 -10.32 10.45
CA SER A 103 -31.93 -11.53 10.69
C SER A 103 -30.74 -11.27 11.64
N PHE A 104 -29.99 -10.18 11.44
CA PHE A 104 -28.90 -9.80 12.34
C PHE A 104 -29.42 -9.42 13.73
N VAL A 105 -30.49 -8.62 13.83
CA VAL A 105 -31.06 -8.22 15.12
C VAL A 105 -31.58 -9.44 15.89
N MET A 106 -32.30 -10.35 15.26
CA MET A 106 -32.79 -11.58 15.91
C MET A 106 -31.65 -12.51 16.36
N THR A 107 -30.52 -12.50 15.66
CA THR A 107 -29.36 -13.32 16.05
C THR A 107 -28.72 -12.82 17.35
N TYR A 108 -28.61 -11.50 17.53
CA TYR A 108 -28.04 -10.89 18.73
C TYR A 108 -29.05 -10.72 19.88
N LEU A 109 -30.34 -10.63 19.55
CA LEU A 109 -31.45 -10.45 20.48
C LEU A 109 -32.57 -11.47 20.22
N PRO A 110 -32.33 -12.78 20.44
CA PRO A 110 -33.28 -13.86 20.14
C PRO A 110 -34.59 -13.77 20.94
N GLN A 111 -34.59 -13.02 22.04
CA GLN A 111 -35.77 -12.77 22.87
C GLN A 111 -36.77 -11.79 22.23
N THR A 112 -36.37 -11.05 21.19
CA THR A 112 -37.19 -10.03 20.55
C THR A 112 -37.88 -10.62 19.32
N ALA A 113 -39.22 -10.61 19.32
CA ALA A 113 -40.00 -11.04 18.15
C ALA A 113 -39.98 -9.99 17.04
N ALA A 114 -40.10 -10.43 15.77
CA ALA A 114 -40.14 -9.55 14.59
C ALA A 114 -41.15 -8.41 14.73
N SER A 115 -42.35 -8.73 15.21
CA SER A 115 -43.44 -7.76 15.39
C SER A 115 -43.17 -6.70 16.47
N LYS A 116 -42.10 -6.86 17.27
CA LYS A 116 -41.71 -5.95 18.36
C LYS A 116 -40.45 -5.15 18.04
N MET A 117 -39.93 -5.26 16.82
CA MET A 117 -38.88 -4.40 16.31
C MET A 117 -39.40 -3.54 15.16
N SER A 118 -38.85 -2.35 15.04
CA SER A 118 -39.07 -1.45 13.92
C SER A 118 -37.71 -1.01 13.42
N LEU A 119 -37.35 -1.48 12.22
CA LEU A 119 -36.08 -1.23 11.57
C LEU A 119 -36.32 -0.43 10.29
N THR A 120 -35.44 0.52 10.02
CA THR A 120 -35.44 1.33 8.79
C THR A 120 -34.06 1.26 8.15
N PRO A 121 -33.79 0.26 7.30
CA PRO A 121 -32.59 0.21 6.48
C PRO A 121 -32.70 1.20 5.31
N ILE A 122 -31.66 2.00 5.09
CA ILE A 122 -31.57 2.95 3.98
C ILE A 122 -30.19 2.80 3.35
N CYS A 123 -30.12 2.52 2.05
CA CYS A 123 -28.88 2.51 1.29
C CYS A 123 -28.95 3.55 0.16
N GLU A 124 -28.03 4.50 0.20
CA GLU A 124 -27.85 5.52 -0.83
C GLU A 124 -26.55 5.25 -1.60
N THR A 125 -26.64 5.03 -2.90
CA THR A 125 -25.49 4.99 -3.81
C THR A 125 -25.40 6.31 -4.56
N LYS A 126 -24.31 7.05 -4.30
CA LYS A 126 -23.95 8.25 -5.06
C LYS A 126 -22.96 7.87 -6.13
N GLU A 127 -23.42 7.98 -7.37
CA GLU A 127 -22.57 7.88 -8.54
C GLU A 127 -22.14 9.30 -8.96
N LYS A 128 -20.82 9.55 -9.01
CA LYS A 128 -20.32 10.74 -9.70
C LYS A 128 -20.17 10.42 -11.17
N THR A 129 -21.12 10.82 -11.99
CA THR A 129 -20.99 10.72 -13.45
C THR A 129 -20.15 11.87 -13.99
N ASN A 130 -19.15 11.56 -14.81
CA ASN A 130 -18.37 12.57 -15.51
C ASN A 130 -19.17 13.21 -16.67
N SER A 131 -18.61 14.25 -17.28
CA SER A 131 -19.20 15.02 -18.38
C SER A 131 -19.51 14.20 -19.65
N LYS A 132 -19.09 12.93 -19.70
CA LYS A 132 -19.34 11.98 -20.79
C LYS A 132 -20.21 10.78 -20.37
N GLY A 133 -20.77 10.79 -19.16
CA GLY A 133 -21.71 9.78 -18.68
C GLY A 133 -21.08 8.51 -18.11
N HIS A 134 -19.77 8.48 -17.85
CA HIS A 134 -19.14 7.37 -17.12
C HIS A 134 -19.21 7.63 -15.62
N THR A 135 -19.64 6.63 -14.84
CA THR A 135 -19.60 6.65 -13.37
C THR A 135 -18.15 6.62 -12.93
N SER A 136 -17.60 7.73 -12.42
CA SER A 136 -16.19 7.93 -12.01
C SER A 136 -15.87 7.47 -10.58
N SER A 137 -16.89 7.35 -9.73
CA SER A 137 -16.81 6.74 -8.41
C SER A 137 -18.22 6.42 -7.92
N ALA A 138 -18.36 5.32 -7.19
CA ALA A 138 -19.62 4.96 -6.52
C ALA A 138 -19.36 4.85 -5.02
N GLU A 139 -20.02 5.72 -4.26
CA GLU A 139 -20.05 5.66 -2.80
C GLU A 139 -21.41 5.16 -2.36
N THR A 140 -21.46 3.99 -1.75
CA THR A 140 -22.68 3.45 -1.15
C THR A 140 -22.62 3.69 0.35
N THR A 141 -23.57 4.46 0.86
CA THR A 141 -23.76 4.70 2.28
C THR A 141 -25.02 3.95 2.72
N CYS A 142 -24.88 3.01 3.65
CA CYS A 142 -26.01 2.32 4.25
C CYS A 142 -26.16 2.72 5.72
N THR A 143 -27.38 3.00 6.15
CA THR A 143 -27.74 3.23 7.55
C THR A 143 -28.84 2.28 7.94
N VAL A 144 -28.81 1.80 9.18
CA VAL A 144 -29.95 1.12 9.77
C VAL A 144 -30.23 1.81 11.09
N SER A 145 -31.45 2.32 11.22
CA SER A 145 -31.98 2.80 12.51
C SER A 145 -33.05 1.84 12.99
N GLY A 146 -33.06 1.54 14.28
CA GLY A 146 -33.91 0.51 14.83
C GLY A 146 -34.40 0.81 16.23
N THR A 147 -35.63 0.41 16.52
CA THR A 147 -36.16 0.35 17.88
C THR A 147 -36.62 -1.05 18.23
N ILE A 148 -36.32 -1.49 19.44
CA ILE A 148 -36.81 -2.75 20.01
C ILE A 148 -37.57 -2.46 21.32
N GLN A 149 -38.48 -3.35 21.69
CA GLN A 149 -39.12 -3.33 23.00
C GLN A 149 -38.36 -4.24 23.97
N HIS A 150 -37.60 -3.65 24.89
CA HIS A 150 -37.03 -4.38 26.02
C HIS A 150 -38.15 -4.78 26.97
N LYS A 151 -38.23 -6.07 27.29
CA LYS A 151 -39.20 -6.59 28.26
C LYS A 151 -38.57 -6.57 29.65
N SER A 152 -39.16 -5.76 30.53
CA SER A 152 -38.69 -5.62 31.90
C SER A 152 -38.72 -6.96 32.64
N TRP A 153 -37.67 -7.23 33.42
CA TRP A 153 -37.62 -8.42 34.27
C TRP A 153 -38.44 -8.24 35.54
N PHE A 154 -38.59 -7.00 36.00
CA PHE A 154 -39.24 -6.66 37.26
C PHE A 154 -40.18 -5.44 37.13
N PRO A 155 -41.30 -5.56 36.38
CA PRO A 155 -42.26 -4.48 36.27
C PRO A 155 -42.88 -4.15 37.64
N LEU A 156 -42.87 -2.87 38.01
CA LEU A 156 -43.35 -2.41 39.31
C LEU A 156 -44.35 -1.26 39.17
N LYS A 157 -45.53 -1.44 39.74
CA LYS A 157 -46.56 -0.40 39.90
C LYS A 157 -46.75 -0.09 41.37
N VAL A 158 -46.70 1.19 41.72
CA VAL A 158 -47.00 1.68 43.08
C VAL A 158 -48.21 2.60 42.99
N GLY A 159 -49.36 2.11 43.45
CA GLY A 159 -50.64 2.78 43.23
C GLY A 159 -50.97 2.88 41.75
N ASN A 160 -51.20 4.11 41.26
CA ASN A 160 -51.47 4.38 39.85
C ASN A 160 -50.20 4.79 39.06
N THR A 161 -49.03 4.79 39.70
CA THR A 161 -47.78 5.19 39.07
C THR A 161 -46.96 3.96 38.69
N GLU A 162 -46.62 3.84 37.40
CA GLU A 162 -45.65 2.84 36.93
C GLU A 162 -44.24 3.34 37.28
N VAL A 163 -43.58 2.64 38.21
CA VAL A 163 -42.22 2.98 38.66
C VAL A 163 -41.18 2.29 37.79
N ILE A 164 -41.45 1.04 37.40
CA ILE A 164 -40.69 0.31 36.38
C ILE A 164 -41.69 -0.17 35.33
N PRO A 165 -41.66 0.39 34.09
CA PRO A 165 -42.59 0.03 33.04
C PRO A 165 -42.36 -1.41 32.57
N ALA A 166 -43.43 -2.07 32.10
CA ALA A 166 -43.34 -3.45 31.61
C ALA A 166 -42.52 -3.59 30.31
N GLU A 167 -42.48 -2.52 29.51
CA GLU A 167 -41.73 -2.47 28.27
C GLU A 167 -41.03 -1.12 28.13
N VAL A 168 -39.76 -1.14 27.72
CA VAL A 168 -38.96 0.06 27.46
C VAL A 168 -38.54 0.05 26.00
N LYS A 169 -38.78 1.16 25.29
CA LYS A 169 -38.27 1.32 23.92
C LYS A 169 -36.78 1.63 23.96
N VAL A 170 -35.99 0.78 23.31
CA VAL A 170 -34.55 0.95 23.14
C VAL A 170 -34.29 1.26 21.67
N ALA A 171 -33.58 2.34 21.40
CA ALA A 171 -33.25 2.80 20.05
C ALA A 171 -31.73 2.76 19.83
N SER A 172 -31.32 2.36 18.63
CA SER A 172 -29.95 2.50 18.14
C SER A 172 -29.94 2.78 16.64
N ALA A 173 -28.81 3.25 16.13
CA ALA A 173 -28.56 3.46 14.71
C ALA A 173 -27.10 3.15 14.41
N SER A 174 -26.83 2.63 13.22
CA SER A 174 -25.49 2.41 12.72
C SER A 174 -25.37 2.86 11.26
N LYS A 175 -24.14 3.09 10.81
CA LYS A 175 -23.83 3.56 9.46
C LYS A 175 -22.58 2.85 8.93
N ALA A 176 -22.64 2.39 7.69
CA ALA A 176 -21.48 1.91 6.95
C ALA A 176 -21.34 2.63 5.61
N PHE A 177 -20.12 2.75 5.12
CA PHE A 177 -19.83 3.23 3.78
C PHE A 177 -18.95 2.23 3.03
N LYS A 178 -19.25 2.05 1.75
CA LYS A 178 -18.47 1.29 0.76
C LYS A 178 -18.10 2.24 -0.37
N LYS A 179 -16.81 2.42 -0.60
CA LYS A 179 -16.29 3.27 -1.67
C LYS A 179 -15.66 2.40 -2.75
N ASN A 180 -16.36 2.22 -3.86
CA ASN A 180 -15.79 1.54 -5.02
C ASN A 180 -15.02 2.58 -5.86
N ILE A 181 -13.69 2.48 -5.85
CA ILE A 181 -12.76 3.29 -6.66
C ILE A 181 -12.59 2.68 -8.08
N VAL A 182 -13.45 1.75 -8.47
CA VAL A 182 -13.29 0.90 -9.67
C VAL A 182 -13.31 1.70 -10.99
N SER A 183 -13.59 3.00 -10.99
CA SER A 183 -13.86 3.72 -12.22
C SER A 183 -13.18 5.07 -12.44
N ILE A 184 -12.20 5.47 -11.63
CA ILE A 184 -11.23 6.48 -12.12
C ILE A 184 -10.19 5.77 -13.00
N PRO A 185 -9.78 6.35 -14.14
CA PRO A 185 -8.74 5.77 -14.99
C PRO A 185 -7.44 5.55 -14.21
N ILE A 186 -6.86 4.36 -14.34
CA ILE A 186 -5.61 3.97 -13.70
C ILE A 186 -4.46 4.06 -14.71
N ASP A 187 -3.45 4.84 -14.36
CA ASP A 187 -2.14 4.89 -15.01
C ASP A 187 -1.15 4.07 -14.18
N LEU A 188 -0.93 2.81 -14.56
CA LEU A 188 0.01 1.92 -13.88
C LEU A 188 1.37 1.92 -14.57
N MET A 189 2.38 2.51 -13.92
CA MET A 189 3.77 2.42 -14.34
C MET A 189 4.50 1.34 -13.53
N VAL A 190 4.80 0.22 -14.17
CA VAL A 190 5.58 -0.87 -13.56
C VAL A 190 7.07 -0.60 -13.78
N VAL A 191 7.78 -0.28 -12.70
CA VAL A 191 9.23 -0.12 -12.68
C VAL A 191 9.84 -1.49 -12.40
N ALA A 192 10.21 -2.20 -13.47
CA ALA A 192 10.57 -3.61 -13.40
C ALA A 192 12.09 -3.81 -13.39
N ASP A 193 12.59 -4.42 -12.32
CA ASP A 193 13.96 -4.91 -12.21
C ASP A 193 14.17 -6.07 -13.18
N LEU A 194 15.07 -5.90 -14.14
CA LEU A 194 15.52 -6.93 -15.08
C LEU A 194 17.01 -7.21 -14.91
N SER A 195 17.55 -7.06 -13.71
CA SER A 195 18.91 -7.48 -13.38
C SER A 195 19.08 -9.01 -13.47
N GLY A 196 20.32 -9.49 -13.52
CA GLY A 196 20.63 -10.91 -13.62
C GLY A 196 20.15 -11.75 -12.42
N SER A 197 19.94 -11.15 -11.24
CA SER A 197 19.37 -11.85 -10.08
C SER A 197 17.90 -12.23 -10.28
N MET A 198 17.23 -11.66 -11.28
CA MET A 198 15.85 -11.98 -11.64
C MET A 198 15.73 -13.28 -12.44
N ASP A 199 16.85 -13.83 -12.96
CA ASP A 199 16.89 -15.19 -13.53
C ASP A 199 16.95 -16.29 -12.44
N PHE A 200 17.09 -15.92 -11.16
CA PHE A 200 17.21 -16.86 -10.07
C PHE A 200 15.82 -17.26 -9.58
N ASN A 201 15.70 -18.39 -8.88
CA ASN A 201 14.46 -18.76 -8.21
C ASN A 201 14.24 -17.89 -6.96
N LEU A 202 13.07 -18.04 -6.34
CA LEU A 202 12.69 -17.30 -5.12
C LEU A 202 13.61 -17.60 -3.92
N ALA A 203 14.26 -18.76 -3.90
CA ALA A 203 15.25 -19.14 -2.89
C ALA A 203 16.65 -18.54 -3.14
N GLY A 204 16.82 -17.73 -4.19
CA GLY A 204 18.11 -17.11 -4.53
C GLY A 204 19.11 -18.07 -5.18
N GLN A 205 18.66 -19.20 -5.72
CA GLN A 205 19.49 -20.14 -6.45
C GLN A 205 19.35 -19.90 -7.96
N GLN A 206 20.47 -19.94 -8.67
CA GLN A 206 20.47 -19.79 -10.12
C GLN A 206 19.68 -20.93 -10.77
N THR A 207 18.71 -20.60 -11.62
CA THR A 207 17.94 -21.62 -12.34
C THR A 207 18.75 -22.12 -13.52
N TYR A 208 18.95 -23.44 -13.62
CA TYR A 208 19.50 -24.04 -14.83
C TYR A 208 18.44 -24.02 -15.94
N ALA A 209 18.86 -24.04 -17.20
CA ALA A 209 18.01 -23.88 -18.39
C ALA A 209 16.78 -24.81 -18.46
N TYR A 210 16.75 -25.91 -17.71
CA TYR A 210 15.63 -26.87 -17.65
C TYR A 210 14.47 -26.44 -16.72
N ASN A 211 14.71 -25.57 -15.72
CA ASN A 211 13.73 -25.14 -14.70
C ASN A 211 13.44 -23.63 -14.76
N LYS A 212 13.49 -23.02 -15.95
CA LYS A 212 13.34 -21.56 -16.11
C LYS A 212 11.95 -21.04 -15.70
N ASN A 213 10.94 -21.91 -15.66
CA ASN A 213 9.57 -21.60 -15.23
C ASN A 213 9.46 -21.18 -13.74
N GLU A 214 10.49 -21.43 -12.93
CA GLU A 214 10.51 -21.05 -11.50
C GLU A 214 11.34 -19.78 -11.22
N SER A 215 11.87 -19.13 -12.26
CA SER A 215 12.63 -17.88 -12.12
C SER A 215 11.74 -16.71 -11.72
N LYS A 216 12.30 -15.73 -10.99
CA LYS A 216 11.60 -14.49 -10.62
C LYS A 216 11.05 -13.78 -11.86
N ILE A 217 11.83 -13.70 -12.94
CA ILE A 217 11.38 -13.07 -14.20
C ILE A 217 10.21 -13.81 -14.86
N SER A 218 10.17 -15.15 -14.80
CA SER A 218 9.03 -15.92 -15.31
C SER A 218 7.75 -15.61 -14.54
N ILE A 219 7.85 -15.61 -13.20
CA ILE A 219 6.72 -15.29 -12.32
C ILE A 219 6.24 -13.85 -12.56
N LEU A 220 7.17 -12.90 -12.70
CA LEU A 220 6.84 -11.51 -13.03
C LEU A 220 6.03 -11.41 -14.33
N LYS A 221 6.47 -12.08 -15.39
CA LYS A 221 5.77 -12.07 -16.68
C LYS A 221 4.36 -12.62 -16.56
N GLU A 222 4.18 -13.73 -15.85
CA GLU A 222 2.86 -14.30 -15.59
C GLU A 222 1.95 -13.35 -14.83
N VAL A 223 2.45 -12.74 -13.75
CA VAL A 223 1.67 -11.82 -12.92
C VAL A 223 1.32 -10.55 -13.69
N LEU A 224 2.22 -9.99 -14.50
CA LEU A 224 1.92 -8.82 -15.33
C LEU A 224 0.85 -9.12 -16.37
N ASN A 225 0.97 -10.27 -17.04
CA ASN A 225 -0.06 -10.73 -17.96
C ASN A 225 -1.40 -10.88 -17.22
N GLU A 226 -1.43 -11.60 -16.10
CA GLU A 226 -2.66 -11.82 -15.33
C GLU A 226 -3.28 -10.51 -14.82
N LEU A 227 -2.48 -9.59 -14.28
CA LEU A 227 -2.94 -8.29 -13.81
C LEU A 227 -3.57 -7.49 -14.96
N ALA A 228 -2.91 -7.44 -16.12
CA ALA A 228 -3.42 -6.74 -17.28
C ALA A 228 -4.74 -7.35 -17.76
N MET A 229 -4.78 -8.68 -17.94
CA MET A 229 -5.95 -9.38 -18.48
C MET A 229 -7.16 -9.36 -17.53
N ASN A 230 -6.95 -9.67 -16.25
CA ASN A 230 -8.02 -9.98 -15.32
C ASN A 230 -8.40 -8.82 -14.40
N SER A 231 -7.51 -7.84 -14.22
CA SER A 231 -7.77 -6.71 -13.32
C SER A 231 -7.86 -5.38 -14.06
N LEU A 232 -6.83 -5.03 -14.84
CA LEU A 232 -6.71 -3.67 -15.40
C LEU A 232 -7.53 -3.47 -16.68
N PHE A 233 -7.67 -4.51 -17.51
CA PHE A 233 -8.39 -4.48 -18.79
C PHE A 233 -9.61 -5.41 -18.82
N SER A 234 -10.10 -5.84 -17.65
CA SER A 234 -11.32 -6.64 -17.54
C SER A 234 -12.56 -5.85 -18.00
N GLN A 235 -13.66 -6.55 -18.28
CA GLN A 235 -14.91 -5.90 -18.71
C GLN A 235 -15.50 -4.95 -17.65
N GLU A 236 -15.14 -5.14 -16.38
CA GLU A 236 -15.63 -4.34 -15.25
C GLU A 236 -14.74 -3.13 -14.94
N SER A 237 -13.54 -3.09 -15.53
CA SER A 237 -12.55 -2.03 -15.35
C SER A 237 -12.83 -0.81 -16.24
N ASN A 238 -12.21 0.33 -15.89
CA ASN A 238 -12.33 1.55 -16.69
C ASN A 238 -11.60 1.39 -18.05
N ASP A 239 -12.26 1.77 -19.16
CA ASP A 239 -11.76 1.63 -20.54
C ASP A 239 -10.57 2.56 -20.86
N LYS A 240 -10.30 3.53 -19.99
CA LYS A 240 -9.16 4.47 -20.07
C LYS A 240 -7.97 4.03 -19.23
N ASN A 241 -8.04 2.87 -18.57
CA ASN A 241 -6.88 2.30 -17.90
C ASN A 241 -5.74 2.08 -18.89
N ARG A 242 -4.52 2.32 -18.43
CA ARG A 242 -3.30 2.04 -19.19
C ARG A 242 -2.18 1.54 -18.29
N ILE A 243 -1.35 0.66 -18.85
CA ILE A 243 -0.14 0.14 -18.21
C ILE A 243 1.07 0.44 -19.07
N ALA A 244 2.18 0.79 -18.42
CA ALA A 244 3.49 0.83 -19.05
C ALA A 244 4.49 0.10 -18.16
N VAL A 245 5.52 -0.47 -18.77
CA VAL A 245 6.66 -1.01 -18.05
C VAL A 245 7.86 -0.12 -18.33
N SER A 246 8.60 0.25 -17.29
CA SER A 246 9.90 0.89 -17.37
C SER A 246 10.96 -0.07 -16.84
N PRO A 247 11.57 -0.87 -17.72
CA PRO A 247 12.63 -1.79 -17.34
C PRO A 247 13.86 -1.04 -16.83
N PHE A 248 14.51 -1.61 -15.81
CA PHE A 248 15.79 -1.14 -15.33
C PHE A 248 16.72 -2.27 -14.90
N ALA A 249 17.99 -1.92 -14.78
CA ALA A 249 19.10 -2.73 -14.30
C ALA A 249 20.08 -1.74 -13.63
N LEU A 250 21.37 -1.68 -14.02
CA LEU A 250 22.29 -0.65 -13.54
C LEU A 250 21.81 0.77 -13.90
N GLY A 251 21.20 0.88 -15.07
CA GLY A 251 20.48 2.06 -15.53
C GLY A 251 19.09 1.67 -16.01
N ALA A 252 18.32 2.65 -16.45
CA ALA A 252 16.97 2.45 -16.95
C ALA A 252 16.91 2.55 -18.48
N GLU A 253 15.89 1.95 -19.08
CA GLU A 253 15.63 2.07 -20.51
C GLU A 253 15.42 3.54 -20.93
N TYR A 254 16.28 4.03 -21.82
CA TYR A 254 16.13 5.34 -22.47
C TYR A 254 15.56 5.20 -23.89
N SER A 255 16.08 4.25 -24.67
CA SER A 255 15.64 3.93 -26.02
C SER A 255 15.76 2.42 -26.29
N ALA A 256 15.40 1.97 -27.50
CA ALA A 256 15.57 0.57 -27.89
C ALA A 256 17.00 0.05 -27.71
N THR A 257 18.01 0.90 -27.89
CA THR A 257 19.43 0.48 -27.86
C THR A 257 20.22 1.10 -26.72
N GLU A 258 19.65 2.06 -25.97
CA GLU A 258 20.38 2.80 -24.95
C GLU A 258 19.74 2.70 -23.57
N CYS A 259 20.60 2.65 -22.57
CA CYS A 259 20.27 2.89 -21.18
C CYS A 259 20.65 4.32 -20.78
N THR A 260 20.06 4.78 -19.67
CA THR A 260 20.47 6.01 -19.01
C THR A 260 20.67 5.80 -17.52
N LEU A 261 21.68 6.49 -16.97
CA LEU A 261 21.75 6.80 -15.55
C LEU A 261 21.11 8.19 -15.36
N PRO A 262 19.90 8.29 -14.80
CA PRO A 262 19.14 9.54 -14.74
C PRO A 262 19.59 10.43 -13.56
N PHE A 263 20.91 10.56 -13.39
CA PHE A 263 21.54 11.38 -12.35
C PHE A 263 22.22 12.59 -12.96
N VAL A 264 22.23 13.70 -12.22
CA VAL A 264 23.04 14.86 -12.55
C VAL A 264 24.41 14.67 -11.91
N PHE A 265 25.47 14.75 -12.71
CA PHE A 265 26.83 14.64 -12.22
C PHE A 265 27.41 16.01 -11.85
N ASN A 266 28.33 16.01 -10.89
CA ASN A 266 29.11 17.17 -10.49
C ASN A 266 29.92 17.72 -11.67
N ASP A 267 29.92 19.05 -11.84
CA ASP A 267 30.62 19.74 -12.93
C ASP A 267 32.16 19.61 -12.82
N ASN A 268 32.66 19.49 -11.58
CA ASN A 268 34.07 19.35 -11.26
C ASN A 268 34.35 17.91 -10.83
N PRO A 269 34.74 17.03 -11.75
CA PRO A 269 35.01 15.66 -11.42
C PRO A 269 36.26 15.50 -10.57
N ARG A 270 36.21 14.54 -9.64
CA ARG A 270 37.36 14.18 -8.82
C ARG A 270 38.28 13.23 -9.58
N THR A 271 39.48 13.04 -9.05
CA THR A 271 40.40 12.02 -9.53
C THR A 271 40.51 10.89 -8.52
N ILE A 272 40.66 9.67 -9.02
CA ILE A 272 40.97 8.48 -8.23
C ILE A 272 42.27 7.89 -8.75
N SER A 273 43.18 7.57 -7.83
CA SER A 273 44.41 6.84 -8.11
C SER A 273 44.23 5.37 -7.77
N TYR A 274 44.63 4.49 -8.69
CA TYR A 274 44.66 3.06 -8.47
C TYR A 274 45.87 2.43 -9.16
N THR A 275 46.28 1.28 -8.68
CA THR A 275 47.35 0.46 -9.23
C THR A 275 46.76 -0.87 -9.65
N ASP A 276 46.95 -1.24 -10.92
CA ASP A 276 46.43 -2.50 -11.44
C ASP A 276 47.21 -3.72 -10.88
N ARG A 277 46.77 -4.92 -11.28
CA ARG A 277 47.40 -6.19 -10.89
C ARG A 277 48.87 -6.31 -11.33
N PHE A 278 49.33 -5.51 -12.29
CA PHE A 278 50.69 -5.52 -12.82
C PHE A 278 51.59 -4.44 -12.19
N GLY A 279 51.07 -3.69 -11.21
CA GLY A 279 51.83 -2.64 -10.53
C GLY A 279 51.83 -1.30 -11.27
N LYS A 280 51.04 -1.14 -12.34
CA LYS A 280 50.94 0.12 -13.07
C LYS A 280 50.01 1.08 -12.33
N LYS A 281 50.57 2.17 -11.80
CA LYS A 281 49.81 3.25 -11.16
C LYS A 281 49.16 4.15 -12.22
N THR A 282 47.88 4.43 -12.03
CA THR A 282 47.05 5.24 -12.91
C THR A 282 46.21 6.20 -12.08
N THR A 283 46.08 7.46 -12.51
CA THR A 283 45.19 8.46 -11.90
C THR A 283 44.22 8.94 -12.96
N ARG A 284 42.92 8.83 -12.70
CA ARG A 284 41.87 9.17 -13.67
C ARG A 284 40.72 9.92 -13.05
N ASN A 285 40.06 10.71 -13.89
CA ASN A 285 38.82 11.40 -13.59
C ASN A 285 37.68 10.39 -13.38
N THR A 286 36.87 10.60 -12.35
CA THR A 286 35.72 9.76 -11.99
C THR A 286 34.68 9.63 -13.12
N GLN A 287 34.40 10.68 -13.90
CA GLN A 287 33.48 10.60 -15.03
C GLN A 287 34.02 9.73 -16.16
N ASP A 288 35.32 9.78 -16.42
CA ASP A 288 35.94 8.92 -17.44
C ASP A 288 35.91 7.45 -17.03
N ILE A 289 36.13 7.18 -15.74
CA ILE A 289 35.99 5.84 -15.16
C ILE A 289 34.56 5.32 -15.36
N ILE A 290 33.54 6.12 -15.03
CA ILE A 290 32.13 5.74 -15.22
C ILE A 290 31.85 5.44 -16.69
N LYS A 291 32.23 6.35 -17.61
CA LYS A 291 32.00 6.18 -19.06
C LYS A 291 32.68 4.94 -19.60
N GLU A 292 33.93 4.69 -19.24
CA GLU A 292 34.69 3.52 -19.70
C GLU A 292 34.11 2.22 -19.17
N TYR A 293 33.74 2.19 -17.89
CA TYR A 293 33.11 1.02 -17.27
C TYR A 293 31.81 0.64 -17.99
N LEU A 294 31.01 1.64 -18.37
CA LEU A 294 29.73 1.44 -19.07
C LEU A 294 29.87 1.17 -20.57
N THR A 295 31.03 1.41 -21.19
CA THR A 295 31.20 1.25 -22.65
C THR A 295 32.10 0.09 -23.03
N THR A 296 32.93 -0.42 -22.13
CA THR A 296 33.90 -1.48 -22.44
C THR A 296 33.30 -2.88 -22.16
N PRO A 297 33.06 -3.71 -23.21
CA PRO A 297 32.57 -5.07 -23.02
C PRO A 297 33.61 -5.92 -22.28
N GLY A 298 33.21 -6.58 -21.18
CA GLY A 298 34.03 -7.58 -20.49
C GLY A 298 35.19 -7.08 -19.61
N SER A 299 35.39 -5.77 -19.42
CA SER A 299 36.57 -5.23 -18.69
C SER A 299 36.48 -5.26 -17.16
N SER A 300 35.31 -5.52 -16.55
CA SER A 300 35.04 -5.11 -15.16
C SER A 300 34.88 -6.22 -14.11
N ASN A 301 35.29 -7.45 -14.42
CA ASN A 301 35.07 -8.56 -13.50
C ASN A 301 35.94 -8.55 -12.25
N SER A 302 36.92 -7.64 -12.13
CA SER A 302 37.72 -7.52 -10.92
C SER A 302 37.01 -6.72 -9.82
N LYS A 303 37.28 -7.04 -8.56
CA LYS A 303 36.83 -6.25 -7.41
C LYS A 303 37.38 -4.84 -7.45
N LEU A 304 38.61 -4.65 -7.95
CA LEU A 304 39.20 -3.31 -8.13
C LEU A 304 38.37 -2.46 -9.09
N SER A 305 38.03 -2.97 -10.27
CA SER A 305 37.25 -2.21 -11.26
C SER A 305 35.87 -1.83 -10.74
N ARG A 306 35.20 -2.75 -10.03
CA ARG A 306 33.92 -2.46 -9.37
C ARG A 306 34.08 -1.42 -8.27
N ALA A 307 35.18 -1.48 -7.51
CA ALA A 307 35.46 -0.53 -6.43
C ALA A 307 35.68 0.90 -6.93
N VAL A 308 36.50 1.02 -7.96
CA VAL A 308 36.81 2.30 -8.58
C VAL A 308 35.56 2.88 -9.24
N PHE A 309 34.73 2.04 -9.88
CA PHE A 309 33.44 2.46 -10.45
C PHE A 309 32.45 2.95 -9.39
N THR A 310 32.18 2.15 -8.35
CA THR A 310 31.21 2.52 -7.29
C THR A 310 31.58 3.83 -6.61
N GLN A 311 32.86 4.01 -6.25
CA GLN A 311 33.31 5.27 -5.64
C GLN A 311 33.21 6.44 -6.61
N SER A 312 33.52 6.22 -7.89
CA SER A 312 33.38 7.25 -8.92
C SER A 312 31.91 7.68 -9.05
N LEU A 313 30.98 6.74 -9.09
CA LEU A 313 29.56 7.03 -9.22
C LEU A 313 29.05 7.78 -7.99
N ALA A 314 29.31 7.27 -6.78
CA ALA A 314 28.92 7.87 -5.52
C ALA A 314 29.41 9.33 -5.35
N THR A 315 30.67 9.60 -5.73
CA THR A 315 31.23 10.95 -5.66
C THR A 315 30.76 11.88 -6.75
N GLN A 316 30.29 11.35 -7.88
CA GLN A 316 29.82 12.16 -9.01
C GLN A 316 28.35 12.53 -8.92
N ILE A 317 27.49 11.71 -8.32
CA ILE A 317 26.07 12.02 -8.20
C ILE A 317 25.88 13.26 -7.30
N ASP A 318 25.30 14.31 -7.86
CA ASP A 318 24.77 15.46 -7.11
C ASP A 318 23.32 15.16 -6.77
N VAL A 319 23.05 14.74 -5.54
CA VAL A 319 21.69 14.32 -5.11
C VAL A 319 20.74 15.51 -5.14
N THR A 320 21.20 16.71 -4.78
CA THR A 320 20.36 17.92 -4.76
C THR A 320 19.91 18.28 -6.18
N LYS A 321 20.86 18.42 -7.12
CA LYS A 321 20.53 18.73 -8.52
C LYS A 321 19.72 17.59 -9.17
N THR A 322 20.05 16.34 -8.87
CA THR A 322 19.32 15.17 -9.39
C THR A 322 17.85 15.23 -8.99
N LEU A 323 17.56 15.42 -7.70
CA LEU A 323 16.18 15.44 -7.20
C LEU A 323 15.41 16.69 -7.65
N SER A 324 16.04 17.87 -7.64
CA SER A 324 15.39 19.10 -8.15
C SER A 324 15.05 19.01 -9.63
N SER A 325 15.87 18.33 -10.43
CA SER A 325 15.70 18.21 -11.88
C SER A 325 14.69 17.13 -12.34
N ILE A 326 14.09 16.35 -11.44
CA ILE A 326 13.09 15.32 -11.79
C ILE A 326 11.98 15.94 -12.67
N GLY A 327 11.69 15.35 -13.82
CA GLY A 327 10.71 15.84 -14.80
C GLY A 327 11.18 17.04 -15.64
N SER A 328 12.38 17.59 -15.42
CA SER A 328 12.90 18.69 -16.23
C SER A 328 13.29 18.22 -17.64
N PRO A 329 12.94 18.96 -18.70
CA PRO A 329 13.40 18.67 -20.06
C PRO A 329 14.93 18.79 -20.20
N ASP A 330 15.57 19.62 -19.37
CA ASP A 330 17.02 19.88 -19.38
C ASP A 330 17.82 18.84 -18.59
N LYS A 331 17.16 17.87 -17.95
CA LYS A 331 17.84 16.80 -17.21
C LYS A 331 18.53 15.86 -18.20
N VAL A 332 19.84 16.06 -18.38
CA VAL A 332 20.70 15.17 -19.18
C VAL A 332 21.36 14.14 -18.28
N GLY A 333 20.74 12.96 -18.17
CA GLY A 333 21.41 11.78 -17.59
C GLY A 333 22.52 11.26 -18.50
N LEU A 334 23.45 10.48 -17.94
CA LEU A 334 24.47 9.79 -18.74
C LEU A 334 23.80 8.70 -19.57
N LYS A 335 23.98 8.73 -20.90
CA LYS A 335 23.46 7.72 -21.84
C LYS A 335 24.59 6.80 -22.28
N PHE A 336 24.26 5.52 -22.44
CA PHE A 336 25.20 4.50 -22.90
C PHE A 336 24.44 3.36 -23.59
N LEU A 337 25.12 2.62 -24.47
CA LEU A 337 24.50 1.49 -25.15
C LEU A 337 24.13 0.38 -24.16
N LYS A 338 23.00 -0.28 -24.41
CA LYS A 338 22.62 -1.50 -23.67
C LYS A 338 23.73 -2.54 -23.79
N ASN A 339 24.01 -3.20 -22.68
CA ASN A 339 25.14 -4.11 -22.54
C ASN A 339 24.89 -5.10 -21.39
N ALA A 340 25.91 -5.88 -21.03
CA ALA A 340 25.82 -6.85 -19.94
C ALA A 340 25.54 -6.26 -18.55
N TYR A 341 25.71 -4.96 -18.34
CA TYR A 341 25.38 -4.27 -17.08
C TYR A 341 23.99 -3.67 -17.08
N CYS A 342 23.45 -3.34 -18.26
CA CYS A 342 22.15 -2.71 -18.38
C CYS A 342 21.31 -3.29 -19.53
N LEU A 343 20.30 -4.08 -19.16
CA LEU A 343 19.22 -4.61 -20.00
C LEU A 343 19.64 -5.52 -21.17
N GLY A 344 20.93 -5.68 -21.48
CA GLY A 344 21.38 -6.50 -22.59
C GLY A 344 20.90 -6.04 -23.97
N GLU A 345 21.50 -6.58 -25.02
CA GLU A 345 21.22 -6.14 -26.40
C GLU A 345 19.88 -6.63 -26.97
N LYS A 346 19.23 -7.59 -26.28
CA LYS A 346 17.98 -8.23 -26.73
C LYS A 346 16.72 -7.49 -26.27
N ASN A 347 16.76 -6.79 -25.15
CA ASN A 347 15.62 -6.00 -24.65
C ASN A 347 15.47 -4.71 -25.47
N ARG A 348 15.05 -4.79 -26.74
CA ARG A 348 15.01 -3.66 -27.69
C ARG A 348 13.66 -2.95 -27.74
N ASN A 349 13.18 -2.52 -26.58
CA ASN A 349 11.85 -1.91 -26.48
C ASN A 349 11.92 -0.38 -26.39
N HIS A 350 10.80 0.25 -26.73
CA HIS A 350 10.56 1.67 -26.48
C HIS A 350 9.48 1.82 -25.43
N HIS A 351 9.58 2.87 -24.62
CA HIS A 351 8.50 3.24 -23.72
C HIS A 351 7.19 3.43 -24.50
N LYS A 352 6.17 2.67 -24.10
CA LYS A 352 4.81 2.70 -24.64
C LYS A 352 3.82 2.45 -23.50
N TRP A 353 2.72 3.20 -23.52
CA TRP A 353 1.52 2.85 -22.75
C TRP A 353 0.66 1.90 -23.55
N PHE A 354 0.21 0.84 -22.91
CA PHE A 354 -0.72 -0.13 -23.46
C PHE A 354 -2.09 0.10 -22.86
N THR A 355 -3.11 0.04 -23.71
CA THR A 355 -4.53 0.15 -23.35
C THR A 355 -5.24 -1.19 -23.52
N GLN A 356 -6.52 -1.27 -23.15
CA GLN A 356 -7.33 -2.49 -23.28
C GLN A 356 -7.31 -3.09 -24.70
N GLY A 357 -7.31 -2.26 -25.74
CA GLY A 357 -7.23 -2.71 -27.13
C GLY A 357 -5.87 -3.31 -27.54
N GLU A 358 -4.82 -3.09 -26.73
CA GLU A 358 -3.44 -3.48 -27.01
C GLU A 358 -2.95 -4.60 -26.08
N GLN A 359 -3.87 -5.30 -25.40
CA GLN A 359 -3.57 -6.39 -24.47
C GLN A 359 -2.66 -7.48 -25.07
N GLY A 360 -2.86 -7.84 -26.34
CA GLY A 360 -2.01 -8.81 -27.05
C GLY A 360 -0.58 -8.30 -27.30
N GLU A 361 -0.44 -6.99 -27.60
CA GLU A 361 0.87 -6.36 -27.77
C GLU A 361 1.61 -6.27 -26.43
N PHE A 362 0.90 -5.91 -25.36
CA PHE A 362 1.44 -5.90 -24.00
C PHE A 362 1.96 -7.28 -23.61
N SER A 363 1.17 -8.33 -23.84
CA SER A 363 1.59 -9.70 -23.53
C SER A 363 2.84 -10.13 -24.32
N THR A 364 2.88 -9.79 -25.60
CA THR A 364 4.06 -10.04 -26.46
C THR A 364 5.29 -9.32 -25.93
N PHE A 365 5.16 -8.05 -25.58
CA PHE A 365 6.23 -7.22 -25.01
C PHE A 365 6.75 -7.80 -23.69
N VAL A 366 5.86 -8.12 -22.74
CA VAL A 366 6.23 -8.69 -21.43
C VAL A 366 6.96 -10.02 -21.59
N ASN A 367 6.48 -10.89 -22.48
CA ASN A 367 7.08 -12.20 -22.70
C ASN A 367 8.50 -12.13 -23.30
N GLN A 368 8.82 -11.06 -24.02
CA GLN A 368 10.15 -10.82 -24.60
C GLN A 368 11.20 -10.29 -23.61
N LEU A 369 10.80 -9.84 -22.42
CA LEU A 369 11.73 -9.29 -21.43
C LEU A 369 12.75 -10.34 -20.96
N GLU A 370 14.04 -10.01 -20.96
CA GLU A 370 15.10 -10.86 -20.41
C GLU A 370 15.74 -10.21 -19.18
N ALA A 371 16.05 -11.01 -18.16
CA ALA A 371 16.77 -10.58 -16.97
C ALA A 371 18.28 -10.55 -17.27
N VAL A 372 18.82 -9.36 -17.53
CA VAL A 372 20.24 -9.13 -17.83
C VAL A 372 20.68 -7.80 -17.24
N GLY A 373 21.70 -7.83 -16.38
CA GLY A 373 22.35 -6.62 -15.89
C GLY A 373 22.74 -6.68 -14.42
N SER A 374 23.33 -5.60 -13.96
CA SER A 374 23.45 -5.26 -12.54
C SER A 374 22.15 -4.58 -12.07
N THR A 375 22.01 -4.28 -10.78
CA THR A 375 20.80 -3.66 -10.21
C THR A 375 21.12 -2.29 -9.64
N PHE A 376 20.36 -1.27 -10.01
CA PHE A 376 20.34 0.04 -9.34
C PHE A 376 18.92 0.63 -9.35
N ALA A 377 18.13 0.32 -8.32
CA ALA A 377 16.71 0.64 -8.20
C ALA A 377 16.40 2.15 -8.27
N GLY A 378 17.26 3.00 -7.71
CA GLY A 378 17.14 4.45 -7.84
C GLY A 378 17.10 4.94 -9.29
N SER A 379 17.83 4.26 -10.20
CA SER A 379 17.79 4.61 -11.64
C SER A 379 16.44 4.30 -12.27
N GLY A 380 15.83 3.17 -11.91
CA GLY A 380 14.53 2.73 -12.42
C GLY A 380 13.41 3.69 -12.05
N LEU A 381 13.29 4.01 -10.75
CA LEU A 381 12.22 4.87 -10.25
C LEU A 381 12.32 6.30 -10.82
N LEU A 382 13.53 6.88 -10.85
CA LEU A 382 13.74 8.21 -11.43
C LEU A 382 13.39 8.26 -12.91
N ALA A 383 13.83 7.27 -13.70
CA ALA A 383 13.53 7.23 -15.13
C ALA A 383 12.04 7.02 -15.42
N ALA A 384 11.36 6.20 -14.61
CA ALA A 384 9.92 6.01 -14.71
C ALA A 384 9.15 7.31 -14.38
N ALA A 385 9.54 8.01 -13.31
CA ALA A 385 8.97 9.30 -12.97
C ALA A 385 9.22 10.35 -14.07
N ASP A 386 10.44 10.42 -14.61
CA ASP A 386 10.78 11.32 -15.71
C ASP A 386 9.95 11.02 -16.98
N LYS A 387 9.65 9.75 -17.28
CA LYS A 387 8.76 9.37 -18.40
C LYS A 387 7.34 9.91 -18.18
N MET A 388 6.76 9.70 -16.99
CA MET A 388 5.41 10.17 -16.68
C MET A 388 5.32 11.71 -16.65
N LEU A 389 6.33 12.39 -16.09
CA LEU A 389 6.34 13.85 -15.94
C LEU A 389 6.53 14.60 -17.27
N LYS A 390 7.07 13.92 -18.30
CA LYS A 390 7.20 14.49 -19.66
C LYS A 390 5.90 14.42 -20.45
N GLU A 391 4.89 13.70 -19.98
CA GLU A 391 3.58 13.65 -20.59
C GLU A 391 2.73 14.86 -20.19
N LYS A 392 1.61 15.04 -20.89
CA LYS A 392 0.56 15.97 -20.44
C LYS A 392 -0.15 15.36 -19.24
N GLY A 393 -0.59 16.20 -18.30
CA GLY A 393 -1.42 15.78 -17.17
C GLY A 393 -2.67 15.03 -17.66
N ARG A 394 -2.74 13.74 -17.31
CA ARG A 394 -3.77 12.82 -17.80
C ARG A 394 -5.15 13.20 -17.30
N SER A 395 -5.24 13.70 -16.07
CA SER A 395 -6.53 14.11 -15.49
C SER A 395 -7.15 15.28 -16.25
N LYS A 396 -6.32 16.24 -16.66
CA LYS A 396 -6.73 17.36 -17.51
C LYS A 396 -7.11 16.90 -18.92
N GLU A 397 -6.40 15.92 -19.48
CA GLU A 397 -6.70 15.37 -20.81
C GLU A 397 -8.04 14.63 -20.85
N LEU A 398 -8.33 13.84 -19.82
CA LEU A 398 -9.58 13.08 -19.71
C LEU A 398 -10.75 13.91 -19.19
N GLY A 399 -10.46 15.00 -18.46
CA GLY A 399 -11.47 15.82 -17.78
C GLY A 399 -12.01 15.18 -16.50
N GLU A 400 -11.27 14.24 -15.92
CA GLU A 400 -11.57 13.55 -14.65
C GLU A 400 -10.28 13.17 -13.92
N GLU A 401 -10.35 12.98 -12.61
CA GLU A 401 -9.19 12.54 -11.82
C GLU A 401 -8.67 11.19 -12.29
N THR A 402 -7.34 10.99 -12.26
CA THR A 402 -6.74 9.69 -12.62
C THR A 402 -5.92 9.15 -11.46
N LYS A 403 -5.96 7.84 -11.25
CA LYS A 403 -5.09 7.19 -10.26
C LYS A 403 -3.77 6.85 -10.91
N ARG A 404 -2.66 7.39 -10.42
CA ARG A 404 -1.33 7.06 -10.91
C ARG A 404 -0.61 6.18 -9.90
N VAL A 405 -0.14 5.02 -10.35
CA VAL A 405 0.57 4.07 -9.50
C VAL A 405 1.94 3.81 -10.11
N LEU A 406 3.00 4.19 -9.39
CA LEU A 406 4.36 3.76 -9.70
C LEU A 406 4.63 2.50 -8.88
N LEU A 407 4.56 1.34 -9.52
CA LEU A 407 4.82 0.05 -8.88
C LEU A 407 6.27 -0.34 -9.12
N VAL A 408 7.10 -0.22 -8.10
CA VAL A 408 8.50 -0.62 -8.14
C VAL A 408 8.62 -2.07 -7.70
N LEU A 409 9.08 -2.92 -8.61
CA LEU A 409 9.37 -4.30 -8.34
C LEU A 409 10.88 -4.52 -8.41
N SER A 410 11.46 -4.96 -7.31
CA SER A 410 12.87 -5.30 -7.23
C SER A 410 13.08 -6.30 -6.09
N ASP A 411 14.17 -7.05 -6.12
CA ASP A 411 14.66 -7.74 -4.92
C ASP A 411 15.29 -6.78 -3.90
N GLY A 412 15.36 -5.48 -4.25
CA GLY A 412 15.74 -4.38 -3.38
C GLY A 412 17.21 -4.36 -3.00
N ASN A 413 18.04 -5.18 -3.64
CA ASN A 413 19.48 -5.20 -3.43
C ASN A 413 20.17 -4.70 -4.69
N ASP A 414 20.60 -3.44 -4.67
CA ASP A 414 21.48 -2.95 -5.73
C ASP A 414 22.81 -3.70 -5.67
N GLU A 415 23.16 -4.36 -6.77
CA GLU A 415 24.34 -5.21 -6.88
C GLU A 415 24.97 -5.08 -8.27
N LEU A 416 26.30 -4.94 -8.33
CA LEU A 416 27.02 -4.99 -9.61
C LEU A 416 27.17 -6.43 -10.11
N ARG A 417 27.25 -7.39 -9.20
CA ARG A 417 27.22 -8.84 -9.44
C ARG A 417 26.53 -9.54 -8.28
N ALA A 418 25.90 -10.68 -8.55
CA ALA A 418 25.19 -11.52 -7.56
C ALA A 418 26.05 -12.01 -6.37
N GLU A 419 27.38 -11.90 -6.45
CA GLU A 419 28.34 -12.34 -5.43
C GLU A 419 29.01 -11.18 -4.66
N ASP A 420 28.60 -9.92 -4.92
CA ASP A 420 29.32 -8.75 -4.42
C ASP A 420 29.11 -8.53 -2.92
N SER A 421 29.98 -9.16 -2.13
CA SER A 421 30.16 -8.99 -0.69
C SER A 421 30.89 -7.69 -0.32
N GLY A 422 30.41 -6.55 -0.81
CA GLY A 422 30.81 -5.24 -0.28
C GLY A 422 32.05 -4.62 -0.94
N VAL A 423 32.00 -4.42 -2.24
CA VAL A 423 32.97 -3.57 -2.95
C VAL A 423 32.66 -2.08 -2.68
N PRO A 424 33.66 -1.22 -2.39
CA PRO A 424 34.16 -0.93 -1.04
C PRO A 424 33.16 -0.16 -0.12
N PHE A 425 31.92 0.10 -0.52
CA PHE A 425 30.95 0.88 0.28
C PHE A 425 29.86 0.05 0.97
N LYS A 426 30.22 -1.20 1.30
CA LYS A 426 29.54 -2.22 2.13
C LYS A 426 28.05 -2.51 1.92
N ASN A 427 27.38 -1.82 1.01
CA ASN A 427 26.26 -2.28 0.20
C ASN A 427 26.04 -1.26 -0.93
N TYR A 428 26.13 -1.67 -2.20
CA TYR A 428 25.90 -0.75 -3.34
C TYR A 428 24.50 -0.11 -3.28
N SER A 429 23.56 -0.74 -2.57
CA SER A 429 22.21 -0.21 -2.32
C SER A 429 22.15 1.08 -1.52
N ARG A 430 23.24 1.45 -0.82
CA ARG A 430 23.35 2.73 -0.12
C ARG A 430 23.10 3.93 -1.05
N LEU A 431 23.48 3.85 -2.33
CA LEU A 431 23.21 4.93 -3.30
C LEU A 431 21.71 5.15 -3.53
N THR A 432 20.92 4.08 -3.57
CA THR A 432 19.46 4.21 -3.65
C THR A 432 18.91 4.80 -2.35
N GLU A 433 19.42 4.38 -1.19
CA GLU A 433 19.03 4.98 0.11
C GLU A 433 19.30 6.47 0.16
N ASP A 434 20.43 6.93 -0.38
CA ASP A 434 20.80 8.34 -0.39
C ASP A 434 19.81 9.18 -1.20
N LEU A 435 19.34 8.65 -2.33
CA LEU A 435 18.29 9.30 -3.14
C LEU A 435 16.94 9.30 -2.41
N ILE A 436 16.56 8.16 -1.81
CA ILE A 436 15.30 8.00 -1.09
C ILE A 436 15.22 8.94 0.12
N LEU A 437 16.27 8.95 0.94
CA LEU A 437 16.32 9.62 2.24
C LEU A 437 16.89 11.03 2.17
N GLY A 438 17.50 11.42 1.05
CA GLY A 438 18.09 12.74 0.86
C GLY A 438 19.44 12.89 1.54
N TYR A 439 20.38 12.00 1.25
CA TYR A 439 21.76 12.12 1.72
C TYR A 439 22.71 12.46 0.58
N GLN A 440 23.80 13.14 0.90
CA GLN A 440 24.96 13.28 0.01
C GLN A 440 26.16 12.59 0.66
N GLU A 441 26.85 11.75 -0.11
CA GLU A 441 28.06 11.06 0.33
C GLU A 441 29.20 12.04 0.63
N GLU A 442 29.93 11.78 1.72
CA GLU A 442 31.06 12.60 2.15
C GLU A 442 32.40 11.97 1.73
N THR A 443 33.33 12.83 1.34
CA THR A 443 34.68 12.40 0.92
C THR A 443 35.69 12.64 2.03
N LEU A 444 36.64 11.72 2.19
CA LEU A 444 37.79 11.87 3.06
C LEU A 444 38.70 13.02 2.63
N ALA A 445 39.26 13.72 3.62
CA ALA A 445 40.30 14.73 3.39
C ALA A 445 41.67 14.11 3.01
N SER A 446 41.92 12.86 3.41
CA SER A 446 43.08 12.05 3.03
C SER A 446 42.60 10.67 2.60
N SER A 447 42.99 10.22 1.39
CA SER A 447 42.63 8.89 0.92
C SER A 447 43.31 7.80 1.76
N THR A 448 42.69 6.62 1.81
CA THR A 448 43.28 5.42 2.40
C THR A 448 43.49 4.38 1.30
N GLU A 449 44.70 3.84 1.17
CA GLU A 449 44.98 2.83 0.13
C GLU A 449 44.41 1.47 0.55
N GLN A 450 43.58 0.86 -0.30
CA GLN A 450 43.00 -0.47 -0.06
C GLN A 450 43.42 -1.44 -1.16
N THR A 451 43.74 -2.68 -0.76
CA THR A 451 44.06 -3.78 -1.67
C THR A 451 42.84 -4.65 -1.95
N PHE A 452 42.69 -5.09 -3.20
CA PHE A 452 41.55 -5.87 -3.67
C PHE A 452 41.98 -7.24 -4.18
N TYR A 453 41.21 -8.28 -3.83
CA TYR A 453 41.44 -9.66 -4.26
C TYR A 453 40.17 -10.27 -4.88
N ASP A 454 40.32 -10.83 -6.08
CA ASP A 454 39.27 -11.55 -6.78
C ASP A 454 39.10 -12.97 -6.24
N SER A 455 37.86 -13.44 -6.13
CA SER A 455 37.57 -14.83 -5.78
C SER A 455 38.08 -15.74 -6.89
N ASN A 456 38.79 -16.80 -6.51
CA ASN A 456 39.20 -17.86 -7.42
C ASN A 456 38.42 -19.12 -7.06
N PRO A 457 37.54 -19.64 -7.95
CA PRO A 457 36.74 -20.83 -7.64
C PRO A 457 37.59 -22.09 -7.41
N TYR A 458 38.86 -22.10 -7.82
CA TYR A 458 39.79 -23.21 -7.67
C TYR A 458 40.79 -23.04 -6.50
N SER A 459 40.75 -21.93 -5.76
CA SER A 459 41.73 -21.61 -4.72
C SER A 459 41.09 -20.91 -3.52
N ARG A 460 41.45 -21.32 -2.30
CA ARG A 460 41.07 -20.60 -1.06
C ARG A 460 41.78 -19.24 -0.91
N ILE A 461 42.81 -18.98 -1.71
CA ILE A 461 43.55 -17.72 -1.76
C ILE A 461 43.05 -16.93 -2.98
N GLY A 462 42.49 -15.73 -2.76
CA GLY A 462 42.03 -14.85 -3.83
C GLY A 462 43.19 -14.34 -4.69
N SER A 463 42.93 -14.08 -5.96
CA SER A 463 43.91 -13.52 -6.89
C SER A 463 44.03 -12.01 -6.68
N TYR A 464 45.25 -11.49 -6.52
CA TYR A 464 45.47 -10.04 -6.39
C TYR A 464 44.95 -9.30 -7.64
N SER A 465 44.07 -8.33 -7.43
CA SER A 465 43.44 -7.54 -8.50
C SER A 465 44.03 -6.13 -8.62
N GLY A 466 44.70 -5.65 -7.57
CA GLY A 466 45.32 -4.33 -7.49
C GLY A 466 44.97 -3.59 -6.20
N LYS A 467 45.21 -2.29 -6.18
CA LYS A 467 44.93 -1.41 -5.04
C LYS A 467 44.39 -0.05 -5.49
N SER A 468 43.51 0.56 -4.70
CA SER A 468 42.92 1.88 -4.99
C SER A 468 42.96 2.76 -3.76
N ASP A 469 43.10 4.05 -3.99
CA ASP A 469 42.78 5.07 -3.00
C ASP A 469 41.27 5.04 -2.74
N ILE A 470 40.89 4.93 -1.48
CA ILE A 470 39.53 5.06 -0.99
C ILE A 470 39.32 6.49 -0.57
N ILE A 471 38.37 7.16 -1.22
CA ILE A 471 38.12 8.60 -1.05
C ILE A 471 36.79 8.91 -0.35
N LEU A 472 35.98 7.90 -0.10
CA LEU A 472 34.70 8.02 0.60
C LEU A 472 34.83 7.46 2.03
N ASN A 473 34.07 8.01 2.99
CA ASN A 473 34.00 7.54 4.37
C ASN A 473 32.61 6.98 4.72
N ASP A 474 32.44 6.42 5.92
CA ASP A 474 31.11 5.96 6.37
C ASP A 474 30.10 7.11 6.58
N GLY A 475 30.52 8.36 6.47
CA GLY A 475 29.72 9.56 6.71
C GLY A 475 28.78 9.91 5.55
N ARG A 476 27.61 10.46 5.91
CA ARG A 476 26.64 11.04 4.98
C ARG A 476 26.18 12.37 5.53
N LYS A 477 26.05 13.34 4.63
CA LYS A 477 25.43 14.61 4.94
C LYS A 477 23.94 14.53 4.65
N GLN A 478 23.11 14.60 5.69
CA GLN A 478 21.67 14.77 5.54
C GLN A 478 21.39 16.09 4.83
N LEU A 479 20.69 16.02 3.70
CA LEU A 479 20.12 17.19 3.04
C LEU A 479 18.83 17.60 3.76
N SER A 480 18.25 18.75 3.39
CA SER A 480 16.95 19.18 3.94
C SER A 480 15.88 18.08 3.75
N ASP A 481 14.95 17.97 4.70
CA ASP A 481 13.80 17.03 4.63
C ASP A 481 12.96 17.16 3.35
N LYS A 482 13.09 18.29 2.63
CA LYS A 482 12.48 18.52 1.32
C LYS A 482 13.08 17.65 0.20
N PHE A 483 14.28 17.09 0.39
CA PHE A 483 15.01 16.31 -0.62
C PHE A 483 14.79 14.80 -0.44
N GLN A 484 13.54 14.36 -0.50
CA GLN A 484 13.19 12.93 -0.45
C GLN A 484 12.57 12.53 -1.78
N MET A 485 13.20 11.57 -2.48
CA MET A 485 12.84 11.21 -3.86
C MET A 485 11.36 10.88 -4.04
N CYS A 486 10.78 10.01 -3.20
CA CYS A 486 9.37 9.63 -3.34
C CYS A 486 8.41 10.81 -3.14
N ASN A 487 8.70 11.70 -2.19
CA ASN A 487 7.84 12.86 -1.94
C ASN A 487 7.87 13.84 -3.12
N ILE A 488 9.07 14.14 -3.63
CA ILE A 488 9.22 15.00 -4.81
C ILE A 488 8.49 14.42 -6.03
N ILE A 489 8.61 13.10 -6.26
CA ILE A 489 7.92 12.44 -7.38
C ILE A 489 6.40 12.56 -7.23
N ARG A 490 5.85 12.28 -6.03
CA ARG A 490 4.41 12.41 -5.76
C ARG A 490 3.94 13.84 -5.97
N ASP A 491 4.64 14.81 -5.39
CA ASP A 491 4.25 16.22 -5.45
C ASP A 491 4.25 16.73 -6.89
N LYS A 492 5.30 16.44 -7.67
CA LYS A 492 5.36 16.85 -9.08
C LYS A 492 4.30 16.18 -9.95
N LEU A 493 4.01 14.91 -9.74
CA LEU A 493 2.96 14.20 -10.49
C LEU A 493 1.56 14.70 -10.12
N ASN A 494 1.32 14.99 -8.84
CA ASN A 494 0.09 15.60 -8.37
C ASN A 494 -0.09 17.01 -8.95
N GLU A 495 0.95 17.84 -8.93
CA GLU A 495 0.94 19.17 -9.54
C GLU A 495 0.67 19.12 -11.05
N LEU A 496 1.31 18.18 -11.77
CA LEU A 496 1.09 17.99 -13.22
C LEU A 496 -0.37 17.66 -13.56
N ASN A 497 -1.08 16.97 -12.66
CA ASN A 497 -2.44 16.48 -12.87
C ASN A 497 -3.52 17.31 -12.17
N ASP A 498 -3.14 18.27 -11.31
CA ASP A 498 -4.06 19.09 -10.50
C ASP A 498 -4.98 18.24 -9.59
N ASP A 499 -4.46 17.14 -9.06
CA ASP A 499 -5.16 16.25 -8.12
C ASP A 499 -4.17 15.65 -7.09
N LYS A 500 -4.62 14.72 -6.24
CA LYS A 500 -3.78 14.07 -5.20
C LYS A 500 -3.73 12.54 -5.29
N ASN A 501 -3.95 11.98 -6.47
CA ASN A 501 -4.17 10.54 -6.67
C ASN A 501 -2.92 9.76 -7.13
N THR A 502 -1.73 10.17 -6.70
CA THR A 502 -0.46 9.50 -7.03
C THR A 502 0.01 8.62 -5.87
N SER A 503 0.19 7.32 -6.12
CA SER A 503 0.79 6.36 -5.19
C SER A 503 2.10 5.79 -5.75
N ILE A 504 3.04 5.51 -4.85
CA ILE A 504 4.27 4.77 -5.15
C ILE A 504 4.26 3.55 -4.26
N VAL A 505 4.37 2.37 -4.86
CA VAL A 505 4.31 1.08 -4.19
C VAL A 505 5.62 0.36 -4.42
N PHE A 506 6.22 -0.18 -3.37
CA PHE A 506 7.41 -1.01 -3.48
C PHE A 506 7.06 -2.46 -3.16
N VAL A 507 7.34 -3.36 -4.08
CA VAL A 507 7.19 -4.79 -3.91
C VAL A 507 8.56 -5.43 -3.92
N GLU A 508 8.99 -5.85 -2.74
CA GLU A 508 10.16 -6.69 -2.55
C GLU A 508 9.85 -8.10 -3.05
N PHE A 509 10.72 -8.66 -3.90
CA PHE A 509 10.46 -9.97 -4.50
C PHE A 509 11.60 -10.97 -4.29
N GLY A 510 11.29 -12.04 -3.55
CA GLY A 510 12.24 -13.09 -3.20
C GLY A 510 12.80 -12.92 -1.78
N TYR A 511 14.05 -12.46 -1.66
CA TYR A 511 14.76 -12.33 -0.38
C TYR A 511 14.72 -10.91 0.18
N GLN A 512 15.05 -10.78 1.47
CA GLN A 512 15.03 -9.52 2.18
C GLN A 512 16.01 -8.50 1.59
N SER A 513 15.49 -7.31 1.28
CA SER A 513 16.24 -6.14 0.84
C SER A 513 17.01 -5.54 2.00
N LYS A 514 18.28 -5.22 1.74
CA LYS A 514 19.14 -4.47 2.66
C LYS A 514 18.67 -3.01 2.83
N SER A 515 17.90 -2.49 1.89
CA SER A 515 17.36 -1.12 1.90
C SER A 515 15.85 -1.08 2.22
N ALA A 516 15.30 -2.14 2.82
CA ALA A 516 13.89 -2.26 3.17
C ALA A 516 13.39 -1.08 4.02
N ASP A 517 14.17 -0.64 5.01
CA ASP A 517 13.78 0.47 5.90
C ASP A 517 13.71 1.80 5.15
N ALA A 518 14.63 2.04 4.21
CA ALA A 518 14.58 3.21 3.36
C ALA A 518 13.34 3.18 2.46
N TRP A 519 13.05 2.03 1.83
CA TRP A 519 11.85 1.87 1.01
C TRP A 519 10.57 2.07 1.80
N LYS A 520 10.42 1.48 3.00
CA LYS A 520 9.27 1.72 3.89
C LYS A 520 9.07 3.19 4.21
N LYS A 521 10.16 3.93 4.47
CA LYS A 521 10.10 5.39 4.67
C LYS A 521 9.73 6.15 3.39
N CYS A 522 10.12 5.64 2.22
CA CYS A 522 9.78 6.21 0.92
C CYS A 522 8.30 6.04 0.57
N VAL A 523 7.79 4.80 0.64
CA VAL A 523 6.47 4.41 0.15
C VAL A 523 5.36 4.45 1.20
N GLY A 524 5.70 4.35 2.49
CA GLY A 524 4.75 4.09 3.57
C GLY A 524 4.66 2.59 3.86
N ASN A 525 4.33 2.22 5.11
CA ASN A 525 4.25 0.81 5.50
C ASN A 525 3.12 0.07 4.76
N GLU A 526 2.06 0.78 4.42
CA GLU A 526 0.89 0.30 3.70
C GLU A 526 1.15 0.03 2.21
N ASN A 527 2.17 0.67 1.62
CA ASN A 527 2.55 0.53 0.22
C ASN A 527 3.86 -0.25 0.04
N TYR A 528 4.38 -0.85 1.11
CA TYR A 528 5.52 -1.75 1.08
C TYR A 528 5.03 -3.19 1.23
N HIS A 529 5.29 -4.01 0.22
CA HIS A 529 4.90 -5.43 0.21
C HIS A 529 6.12 -6.31 0.01
N SER A 530 6.09 -7.51 0.59
CA SER A 530 7.10 -8.54 0.35
C SER A 530 6.41 -9.77 -0.20
N ALA A 531 6.83 -10.20 -1.39
CA ALA A 531 6.26 -11.32 -2.12
C ALA A 531 7.28 -12.46 -2.19
N THR A 532 6.88 -13.61 -1.65
CA THR A 532 7.69 -14.83 -1.60
C THR A 532 7.19 -15.92 -2.53
N ASN A 533 6.08 -15.66 -3.24
CA ASN A 533 5.49 -16.54 -4.24
C ASN A 533 4.61 -15.75 -5.23
N ARG A 534 4.18 -16.40 -6.31
CA ARG A 534 3.34 -15.83 -7.37
C ARG A 534 2.05 -15.19 -6.85
N GLU A 535 1.34 -15.88 -5.96
CA GLU A 535 0.04 -15.42 -5.45
C GLU A 535 0.18 -14.17 -4.59
N THR A 536 1.18 -14.13 -3.71
CA THR A 536 1.50 -12.94 -2.91
C THR A 536 1.92 -11.76 -3.79
N LEU A 537 2.62 -12.00 -4.90
CA LEU A 537 3.00 -10.96 -5.85
C LEU A 537 1.78 -10.38 -6.56
N LEU A 538 0.89 -11.25 -7.06
CA LEU A 538 -0.36 -10.84 -7.71
C LEU A 538 -1.26 -10.04 -6.76
N ASN A 539 -1.40 -10.50 -5.52
CA ASN A 539 -2.21 -9.80 -4.51
C ASN A 539 -1.62 -8.44 -4.16
N SER A 540 -0.29 -8.32 -4.07
CA SER A 540 0.39 -7.02 -3.89
C SER A 540 0.10 -6.07 -5.04
N PHE A 541 0.05 -6.57 -6.28
CA PHE A 541 -0.25 -5.76 -7.46
C PHE A 541 -1.72 -5.31 -7.49
N LYS A 542 -2.65 -6.20 -7.13
CA LYS A 542 -4.08 -5.87 -6.99
C LYS A 542 -4.30 -4.80 -5.92
N GLN A 543 -3.67 -4.94 -4.76
CA GLN A 543 -3.70 -3.93 -3.69
C GLN A 543 -3.13 -2.59 -4.17
N ALA A 544 -2.01 -2.60 -4.89
CA ALA A 544 -1.38 -1.38 -5.42
C ALA A 544 -2.31 -0.56 -6.32
N ILE A 545 -3.07 -1.23 -7.21
CA ILE A 545 -4.05 -0.57 -8.06
C ILE A 545 -5.36 -0.23 -7.33
N GLY A 546 -5.50 -0.60 -6.05
CA GLY A 546 -6.71 -0.40 -5.25
C GLY A 546 -7.86 -1.28 -5.72
N HIS A 547 -7.54 -2.43 -6.30
CA HIS A 547 -8.49 -3.52 -6.47
C HIS A 547 -8.60 -4.23 -5.13
N THR A 548 -9.26 -3.57 -4.18
CA THR A 548 -9.71 -4.14 -2.93
C THR A 548 -11.18 -4.50 -3.10
N ASP A 549 -11.52 -5.76 -2.89
CA ASP A 549 -12.89 -6.14 -2.55
C ASP A 549 -13.20 -5.53 -1.17
N ASP A 550 -13.35 -4.21 -1.08
CA ASP A 550 -13.69 -3.55 0.19
C ASP A 550 -15.13 -3.93 0.55
N VAL A 551 -15.23 -4.91 1.44
CA VAL A 551 -16.34 -5.04 2.38
C VAL A 551 -16.38 -3.74 3.21
N GLY A 552 -17.55 -3.10 3.29
CA GLY A 552 -17.68 -1.74 3.82
C GLY A 552 -17.08 -1.52 5.21
N HIS A 553 -16.88 -0.26 5.60
CA HIS A 553 -16.45 0.11 6.95
C HIS A 553 -17.63 0.64 7.77
N SER A 554 -17.86 0.06 8.95
CA SER A 554 -18.83 0.56 9.94
C SER A 554 -18.23 1.76 10.67
N ILE A 555 -19.06 2.78 10.91
CA ILE A 555 -18.77 3.90 11.82
C ILE A 555 -19.91 3.95 12.83
N ASN A 556 -19.58 3.73 14.10
CA ASN A 556 -20.47 3.96 15.23
C ASN A 556 -20.26 5.36 15.82
#